data_AF-A0A164IDN5-F1
#
_entry.id   AF-A0A164IDN5-F1
#
_cell.length_a   1.000
_cell.length_b   1.000
_cell.length_c   1.000
_cell.angle_alpha   90.00
_cell.angle_beta   90.00
_cell.angle_gamma   90.00
#
_symmetry.space_group_name_H-M   'P 1'
#
loop_
_entity.id
_entity.type
_entity.pdbx_description
1 polymer ?
#
loop_
_entity_poly.entity_id
_entity_poly.type
_entity_poly.pdbx_seq_one_letter_code
_entity_poly.pdbx_strand_id
1 'polypeptide(L)' 'FVSELYESVKAGAAAGLDLNAVYRETYARLAECYGHWVIFAHCMPFDVTRAFDEASGHADPRIWTAERDVAMWKALEGV' A
#
# COMPACT_ATOMS: atom_id res chain seq x y z
N PHE A 1 -1.76 -5.80 12.60
CA PHE A 1 -1.26 -4.85 11.59
C PHE A 1 -0.68 -5.55 10.37
N VAL A 2 0.56 -6.06 10.37
CA VAL A 2 1.23 -6.56 9.14
C VAL A 2 0.41 -7.61 8.37
N SER A 3 -0.08 -8.65 9.04
CA SER A 3 -0.93 -9.66 8.39
C SER A 3 -2.25 -9.07 7.87
N GLU A 4 -2.90 -8.18 8.61
CA GLU A 4 -4.14 -7.54 8.17
C GLU A 4 -3.94 -6.59 6.99
N LEU A 5 -2.82 -5.87 6.98
CA LEU A 5 -2.39 -5.04 5.85
C LEU A 5 -2.20 -5.90 4.61
N TYR A 6 -1.44 -6.99 4.72
CA TYR A 6 -1.19 -7.87 3.59
C TYR A 6 -2.46 -8.56 3.09
N GLU A 7 -3.33 -9.05 3.97
CA GLU A 7 -4.61 -9.67 3.57
C GLU A 7 -5.52 -8.68 2.83
N SER A 8 -5.62 -7.43 3.32
CA SER A 8 -6.39 -6.37 2.67
C SER A 8 -5.83 -6.05 1.28
N VAL A 9 -4.51 -5.86 1.18
CA VAL A 9 -3.83 -5.53 -0.07
C VAL A 9 -3.92 -6.67 -1.08
N LYS A 10 -3.72 -7.90 -0.62
CA LYS A 10 -3.80 -9.10 -1.45
C LYS A 10 -5.20 -9.31 -2.01
N ALA A 11 -6.24 -9.09 -1.20
CA ALA A 11 -7.62 -9.17 -1.67
C ALA A 11 -7.91 -8.15 -2.78
N GLY A 12 -7.49 -6.90 -2.60
CA GLY A 12 -7.64 -5.86 -3.61
C GLY A 12 -6.85 -6.12 -4.89
N ALA A 13 -5.60 -6.57 -4.77
CA ALA A 13 -4.77 -6.95 -5.91
C ALA A 13 -5.36 -8.15 -6.68
N ALA A 14 -5.86 -9.17 -5.97
CA ALA A 14 -6.53 -10.33 -6.58
C ALA A 14 -7.85 -9.96 -7.28
N ALA A 15 -8.52 -8.90 -6.83
CA ALA A 15 -9.70 -8.32 -7.49
C ALA A 15 -9.35 -7.44 -8.71
N GLY A 16 -8.06 -7.26 -9.03
CA GLY A 16 -7.61 -6.44 -10.15
C GLY A 16 -7.73 -4.94 -9.91
N LEU A 17 -7.84 -4.51 -8.65
CA LEU A 17 -7.84 -3.09 -8.29
C LEU A 17 -6.46 -2.47 -8.51
N ASP A 18 -6.44 -1.19 -8.87
CA ASP A 18 -5.20 -0.43 -8.94
C ASP A 18 -4.65 -0.06 -7.55
N LEU A 19 -3.40 0.42 -7.53
CA LEU A 19 -2.71 0.77 -6.29
C LEU A 19 -3.47 1.83 -5.47
N ASN A 20 -4.13 2.80 -6.13
CA ASN A 20 -4.88 3.86 -5.46
C ASN A 20 -6.07 3.31 -4.69
N ALA A 21 -6.88 2.49 -5.37
CA ALA A 21 -8.06 1.86 -4.80
C ALA A 21 -7.67 0.97 -3.60
N VAL A 22 -6.65 0.14 -3.77
CA VAL A 22 -6.15 -0.74 -2.69
C VAL A 22 -5.62 0.06 -1.50
N TYR A 23 -4.90 1.16 -1.74
CA TYR A 23 -4.44 2.06 -0.68
C TYR A 23 -5.60 2.65 0.10
N ARG A 24 -6.61 3.20 -0.57
CA ARG A 24 -7.75 3.83 0.10
C ARG A 24 -8.57 2.85 0.92
N GLU A 25 -8.83 1.66 0.39
CA GLU A 25 -9.55 0.60 1.10
C GLU A 25 -8.79 0.10 2.32
N THR A 26 -7.50 -0.20 2.14
CA THR A 26 -6.64 -0.69 3.23
C THR A 26 -6.44 0.37 4.30
N TYR A 27 -6.27 1.64 3.91
CA TYR A 27 -6.19 2.76 4.84
C TYR A 27 -7.47 2.87 5.69
N ALA A 28 -8.64 2.93 5.05
CA ALA A 28 -9.91 3.07 5.75
C ALA A 28 -10.12 1.93 6.76
N ARG A 29 -9.84 0.68 6.35
CA ARG A 29 -9.94 -0.50 7.21
C ARG A 29 -9.00 -0.44 8.41
N LEU A 30 -7.72 -0.13 8.19
CA LEU A 30 -6.72 -0.17 9.25
C LEU A 30 -6.77 1.06 10.17
N ALA A 31 -7.29 2.19 9.69
CA ALA A 31 -7.42 3.40 10.48
C ALA A 31 -8.31 3.22 11.73
N GLU A 32 -9.30 2.33 11.67
CA GLU A 32 -10.19 2.02 12.81
C GLU A 32 -9.41 1.48 14.02
N CYS A 33 -8.48 0.54 13.78
CA CYS A 33 -7.70 -0.10 14.83
C CYS A 33 -6.38 0.62 15.11
N TYR A 34 -5.75 1.19 14.09
CA TYR A 34 -4.35 1.63 14.12
C TYR A 34 -4.16 3.12 13.83
N GLY A 35 -5.21 3.84 13.41
CA GLY A 35 -5.12 5.24 12.97
C GLY A 35 -4.69 6.23 14.05
N HIS A 36 -4.76 5.84 15.32
CA HIS A 36 -4.31 6.66 16.45
C HIS A 36 -2.79 6.70 16.62
N TRP A 37 -2.03 5.80 15.96
CA TRP A 37 -0.58 5.80 16.03
C TRP A 37 0.01 6.92 15.18
N VAL A 38 0.94 7.68 15.77
CA VAL A 38 1.51 8.90 15.18
C VAL A 38 2.15 8.72 13.80
N ILE A 39 2.62 7.52 13.49
CA ILE A 39 3.29 7.20 12.23
C ILE A 39 2.36 6.57 11.19
N PHE A 40 1.14 6.19 11.59
CA PHE A 40 0.23 5.39 10.76
C PHE A 40 0.04 6.02 9.38
N ALA A 41 -0.47 7.25 9.32
CA ALA A 41 -0.77 7.88 8.04
C ALA A 41 0.47 8.04 7.15
N HIS A 42 1.65 8.26 7.76
CA HIS A 42 2.90 8.46 7.05
C HIS A 42 3.45 7.16 6.43
N CYS A 43 3.33 6.01 7.11
CA CYS A 43 3.87 4.75 6.61
C CYS A 43 2.95 4.04 5.61
N MET A 44 1.64 4.29 5.67
CA MET A 44 0.64 3.59 4.85
C MET A 44 0.90 3.60 3.34
N PRO A 45 1.30 4.72 2.69
CA PRO A 45 1.65 4.72 1.27
C PRO A 45 2.74 3.70 0.93
N PHE A 46 3.79 3.61 1.77
CA PHE A 46 4.94 2.74 1.55
C PHE A 46 4.61 1.28 1.87
N ASP A 47 3.95 1.02 3.00
CA ASP A 47 3.57 -0.32 3.44
C ASP A 47 2.62 -0.98 2.43
N VAL A 48 1.59 -0.24 1.99
CA VAL A 48 0.65 -0.73 0.96
C VAL A 48 1.37 -0.97 -0.34
N THR A 49 2.23 -0.05 -0.80
CA THR A 49 2.93 -0.23 -2.07
C THR A 49 3.84 -1.45 -2.04
N ARG A 50 4.55 -1.71 -0.93
CA ARG A 50 5.36 -2.92 -0.77
C ARG A 50 4.50 -4.19 -0.79
N ALA A 51 3.39 -4.20 -0.06
CA ALA A 51 2.47 -5.32 -0.04
C ALA A 51 1.82 -5.57 -1.41
N PHE A 52 1.57 -4.50 -2.18
CA PHE A 52 0.98 -4.58 -3.51
C PHE A 52 1.98 -5.16 -4.52
N ASP A 53 3.25 -4.73 -4.45
CA ASP A 53 4.35 -5.38 -5.19
C ASP A 53 4.38 -6.89 -4.89
N GLU A 54 4.35 -7.28 -3.61
CA GLU A 54 4.37 -8.69 -3.20
C GLU A 54 3.16 -9.48 -3.74
N ALA A 55 1.96 -8.90 -3.62
CA ALA A 55 0.72 -9.53 -4.08
C ALA A 55 0.59 -9.61 -5.61
N SER A 56 1.28 -8.73 -6.35
CA SER A 56 1.24 -8.66 -7.81
C SER A 56 2.39 -9.42 -8.52
N GLY A 57 3.21 -10.16 -7.76
CA GLY A 57 4.22 -11.07 -8.30
C GLY A 57 5.68 -10.61 -8.11
N HIS A 58 5.92 -9.47 -7.46
CA HIS A 58 7.25 -9.07 -7.01
C HIS A 58 7.52 -9.60 -5.60
N ALA A 59 7.82 -10.90 -5.51
CA ALA A 59 8.08 -11.60 -4.25
C ALA A 59 9.20 -10.91 -3.45
N ASP A 60 10.34 -10.67 -4.08
CA ASP A 60 11.47 -9.97 -3.46
C ASP A 60 11.29 -8.45 -3.47
N PRO A 61 11.77 -7.74 -2.42
CA PRO A 61 11.78 -6.29 -2.40
C PRO A 61 12.52 -5.70 -3.60
N ARG A 62 11.91 -4.69 -4.21
CA ARG A 62 12.52 -3.90 -5.27
C ARG A 62 13.33 -2.75 -4.67
N ILE A 63 14.42 -2.37 -5.34
CA ILE A 63 15.20 -1.19 -4.95
C ILE A 63 14.29 0.05 -5.01
N TRP A 64 14.32 0.86 -3.95
CA TRP A 64 13.61 2.13 -3.90
C TRP A 64 14.43 3.22 -4.60
N THR A 65 14.11 3.49 -5.87
CA THR A 65 14.76 4.56 -6.65
C THR A 65 13.91 5.84 -6.65
N ALA A 66 14.52 6.96 -7.02
CA ALA A 66 13.81 8.24 -7.14
C ALA A 66 12.67 8.18 -8.17
N GLU A 67 12.86 7.46 -9.28
CA GLU A 67 11.85 7.27 -10.32
C GLU A 67 10.66 6.47 -9.78
N ARG A 68 10.93 5.45 -8.96
CA ARG A 68 9.90 4.62 -8.33
C ARG A 68 9.11 5.41 -7.30
N ASP A 69 9.77 6.25 -6.52
CA ASP A 69 9.14 7.14 -5.54
C ASP A 69 8.13 8.07 -6.24
N VAL A 70 8.57 8.76 -7.30
CA VAL A 70 7.70 9.61 -8.13
C VAL A 70 6.56 8.80 -8.76
N ALA A 71 6.82 7.60 -9.27
CA ALA A 71 5.77 6.76 -9.86
C ALA A 71 4.71 6.34 -8.83
N MET A 72 5.11 6.02 -7.59
CA MET A 72 4.19 5.71 -6.50
C MET A 72 3.31 6.92 -6.17
N TRP A 73 3.89 8.09 -5.96
CA TRP A 73 3.12 9.29 -5.63
C TRP A 73 2.17 9.72 -6.76
N LYS A 74 2.57 9.57 -8.02
CA LYS A 74 1.66 9.77 -9.16
C LYS A 74 0.48 8.81 -9.15
N ALA A 75 0.69 7.55 -8.78
CA ALA A 75 -0.38 6.58 -8.69
C ALA A 75 -1.32 6.83 -7.49
N LEU A 76 -0.79 7.29 -6.36
CA LEU A 76 -1.57 7.52 -5.14
C LEU A 76 -2.27 8.88 -5.08
N GLU A 77 -1.65 9.93 -5.60
CA GLU A 77 -2.09 11.32 -5.39
C GLU A 77 -2.11 12.14 -6.69
N GLY A 78 -1.64 11.59 -7.81
CA GLY A 78 -1.62 12.29 -9.10
C GLY A 78 -0.56 13.39 -9.22
N VAL A 79 0.41 13.43 -8.29
CA VAL A 79 1.52 14.40 -8.22
C VAL A 79 2.85 13.78 -8.62
#